data_AF-A0A843HK12-F1
#
_entry.id   AF-A0A843HK12-F1
#
_cell.length_a   1.000
_cell.length_b   1.000
_cell.length_c   1.000
_cell.angle_alpha   90.00
_cell.angle_beta   90.00
_cell.angle_gamma   90.00
#
_symmetry.space_group_name_H-M   'P 1'
#
loop_
_entity.id
_entity.type
_entity.pdbx_description
1 polymer ?
#
loop_
_entity_poly.entity_id
_entity_poly.type
_entity_poly.pdbx_seq_one_letter_code
_entity_poly.pdbx_strand_id
1 'polypeptide(L)' 'MKSKIIVRYYPLSPIANNVNFTLMEGNYIIASGSFTSIEECERILNKYFPDVSTEYLTIL' A
#
# COMPACT_ATOMS: atom_id res chain seq x y z
N MET A 1 9.76 13.49 11.56
CA MET A 1 9.12 13.45 10.22
C MET A 1 7.93 12.50 10.32
N LYS A 2 6.82 12.72 9.60
CA LYS A 2 5.73 11.74 9.56
C LYS A 2 6.02 10.74 8.44
N SER A 3 6.09 9.45 8.76
CA SER A 3 6.22 8.37 7.76
C SER A 3 4.97 8.33 6.87
N LYS A 4 5.11 7.91 5.59
CA LYS A 4 4.02 7.88 4.60
C LYS A 4 3.99 6.53 3.89
N ILE A 5 2.83 5.90 3.78
CA ILE A 5 2.66 4.70 2.95
C ILE A 5 2.07 5.11 1.61
N ILE A 6 2.72 4.72 0.53
CA ILE A 6 2.14 4.79 -0.80
C ILE A 6 1.67 3.39 -1.19
N VAL A 7 0.37 3.23 -1.34
CA VAL A 7 -0.25 2.00 -1.87
C VAL A 7 -0.46 2.20 -3.36
N ARG A 8 0.19 1.38 -4.18
CA ARG A 8 0.05 1.38 -5.65
C ARG A 8 -0.75 0.17 -6.06
N TYR A 9 -2.00 0.39 -6.46
CA TYR A 9 -2.85 -0.72 -6.89
C TYR A 9 -3.01 -0.70 -8.41
N TYR A 10 -2.93 -1.90 -9.00
CA TYR A 10 -3.12 -2.12 -10.43
C TYR A 10 -4.49 -2.79 -10.63
N PRO A 11 -5.56 -2.06 -10.97
CA PRO A 11 -6.90 -2.63 -11.08
C PRO A 11 -7.11 -3.51 -12.34
N LEU A 12 -6.04 -3.89 -13.06
CA LEU A 12 -6.14 -4.36 -14.45
C LEU A 12 -6.51 -5.83 -14.63
N SER A 13 -6.98 -6.57 -13.62
CA SER A 13 -7.57 -7.88 -13.89
C SER A 13 -8.56 -8.35 -12.82
N PRO A 14 -9.80 -8.74 -13.19
CA PRO A 14 -10.75 -9.37 -12.28
C PRO A 14 -10.28 -10.72 -11.71
N ILE A 15 -9.08 -11.18 -12.10
CA ILE A 15 -8.53 -12.50 -11.78
C ILE A 15 -7.23 -12.38 -10.95
N ALA A 16 -6.68 -11.18 -10.75
CA ALA A 16 -5.51 -10.97 -9.88
C ALA A 16 -5.56 -9.59 -9.21
N ASN A 17 -6.22 -9.52 -8.05
CA ASN A 17 -6.25 -8.35 -7.16
C ASN A 17 -4.89 -8.14 -6.45
N ASN A 18 -3.78 -8.15 -7.18
CA ASN A 18 -2.46 -7.95 -6.60
C ASN A 18 -2.25 -6.48 -6.26
N VAL A 19 -2.42 -6.15 -4.98
CA VAL A 19 -2.21 -4.80 -4.45
C VAL A 19 -0.77 -4.69 -3.98
N ASN A 20 0.02 -3.85 -4.64
CA ASN A 20 1.39 -3.60 -4.22
C ASN A 20 1.42 -2.38 -3.29
N PHE A 21 2.16 -2.47 -2.19
CA PHE A 21 2.39 -1.32 -1.33
C PHE A 21 3.87 -1.02 -1.20
N THR A 22 4.18 0.24 -0.96
CA THR A 22 5.52 0.71 -0.64
C THR A 22 5.42 1.68 0.54
N LEU A 23 5.96 1.26 1.68
CA LEU A 23 6.12 2.12 2.85
C LEU A 23 7.39 2.96 2.67
N MET A 24 7.26 4.27 2.85
CA MET A 24 8.36 5.20 2.72
C MET A 24 8.48 6.12 3.95
N GLU A 25 9.70 6.51 4.27
CA GLU A 25 9.97 7.59 5.23
C GLU A 25 10.91 8.60 4.59
N GLY A 26 10.37 9.79 4.31
CA GLY A 26 11.05 10.74 3.43
C GLY A 26 11.31 10.12 2.05
N ASN A 27 12.58 10.03 1.66
CA ASN A 27 13.03 9.49 0.37
C ASN A 27 13.46 8.02 0.44
N TYR A 28 13.30 7.36 1.60
CA TYR A 28 13.74 5.99 1.81
C TYR A 28 12.55 5.02 1.75
N ILE A 29 12.73 3.91 1.03
CA ILE A 29 11.81 2.77 1.08
C ILE A 29 12.15 1.95 2.32
N ILE A 30 11.19 1.77 3.22
CA ILE A 30 11.35 0.97 4.43
C ILE A 30 10.84 -0.46 4.22
N ALA A 31 9.72 -0.60 3.50
CA ALA A 31 9.14 -1.90 3.21
C ALA A 31 8.33 -1.86 1.91
N SER A 32 8.20 -3.03 1.29
CA SER A 32 7.32 -3.24 0.15
C SER A 32 6.75 -4.64 0.18
N GLY A 33 5.56 -4.82 -0.37
CA GLY A 33 4.96 -6.13 -0.49
C GLY A 33 3.72 -6.12 -1.37
N SER A 34 3.10 -7.28 -1.49
CA SER A 34 1.92 -7.52 -2.30
C SER A 34 0.84 -8.22 -1.49
N PHE A 35 -0.41 -7.78 -1.63
CA PHE A 35 -1.58 -8.42 -1.06
C PHE A 35 -2.50 -8.96 -2.16
N THR A 36 -3.37 -9.89 -1.78
CA THR A 36 -4.36 -10.49 -2.68
C THR A 36 -5.65 -9.67 -2.79
N SER A 37 -5.84 -8.65 -1.94
CA SER A 37 -6.95 -7.69 -2.03
C SER A 37 -6.61 -6.35 -1.36
N ILE A 38 -7.36 -5.30 -1.73
CA ILE A 38 -7.25 -3.97 -1.11
C ILE A 38 -7.66 -4.04 0.36
N GLU A 39 -8.74 -4.75 0.68
CA GLU A 39 -9.26 -4.90 2.05
C GLU A 39 -8.23 -5.57 2.97
N GLU A 40 -7.53 -6.60 2.48
CA GLU A 40 -6.45 -7.24 3.22
C GLU A 40 -5.29 -6.27 3.45
N CYS A 41 -4.90 -5.53 2.40
CA CYS A 41 -3.87 -4.51 2.48
C CYS A 41 -4.22 -3.45 3.54
N GLU A 42 -5.40 -2.87 3.47
CA GLU A 42 -5.88 -1.85 4.42
C GLU A 42 -5.92 -2.37 5.85
N ARG A 43 -6.44 -3.58 6.06
CA ARG A 43 -6.50 -4.20 7.39
C ARG A 43 -5.11 -4.37 8.00
N ILE A 44 -4.13 -4.81 7.21
CA ILE A 44 -2.77 -5.02 7.68
C ILE A 44 -2.08 -3.67 7.91
N LEU A 45 -2.18 -2.73 6.96
CA LEU A 45 -1.57 -1.42 7.10
C LEU A 45 -2.14 -0.65 8.31
N ASN A 46 -3.46 -0.65 8.52
CA ASN A 46 -4.06 -0.03 9.70
C ASN A 46 -3.67 -0.73 11.02
N LYS A 47 -3.44 -2.04 11.01
CA LYS A 47 -3.03 -2.79 12.20
C LYS A 47 -1.59 -2.49 12.63
N TYR A 48 -0.67 -2.41 11.68
CA TYR A 48 0.77 -2.28 11.96
C TYR A 48 1.30 -0.85 11.80
N PHE A 49 0.60 0.00 11.06
CA PHE A 49 0.97 1.38 10.76
C PHE A 49 -0.22 2.35 10.90
N PRO A 50 -0.93 2.37 12.05
CA PRO A 50 -2.18 3.13 12.22
C PRO A 50 -2.02 4.66 12.07
N ASP A 51 -0.83 5.19 12.34
CA ASP A 51 -0.55 6.63 12.30
C ASP A 51 0.01 7.11 10.95
N VAL A 52 0.09 6.22 9.97
CA VAL A 52 0.69 6.51 8.68
C VAL A 52 -0.38 6.89 7.66
N SER A 53 -0.18 7.99 6.94
CA SER A 53 -1.07 8.38 5.86
C SER A 53 -0.91 7.44 4.66
N THR A 54 -2.04 6.90 4.20
CA THR A 54 -2.13 6.02 3.03
C THR A 54 -2.51 6.83 1.80
N GLU A 55 -1.70 6.77 0.76
CA GLU A 55 -2.03 7.34 -0.56
C GLU A 55 -2.27 6.22 -1.56
N TYR A 56 -3.41 6.23 -2.23
CA TYR A 56 -3.78 5.25 -3.24
C TYR A 56 -3.48 5.81 -4.63
N LEU A 57 -2.55 5.17 -5.33
CA LEU A 57 -2.23 5.50 -6.72
C LEU A 57 -2.79 4.42 -7.65
N THR A 58 -3.75 4.80 -8.49
CA THR A 58 -4.24 3.98 -9.60
C THR A 58 -3.31 4.19 -10.79
N ILE A 59 -2.72 3.11 -11.30
CA ILE A 59 -1.97 3.15 -12.56
C ILE A 59 -2.87 2.53 -13.63
N LEU A 60 -3.35 3.38 -14.55
CA LEU A 60 -4.16 3.00 -15.72
C LEU A 60 -3.26 2.50 -16.86
#